data_AF-A0A4Y9VPT4-F1
#
_entry.id   AF-A0A4Y9VPT4-F1
#
_cell.length_a   1.000
_cell.length_b   1.000
_cell.length_c   1.000
_cell.angle_alpha   90.00
_cell.angle_beta   90.00
_cell.angle_gamma   90.00
#
_symmetry.space_group_name_H-M   'P 1'
#
loop_
_entity.id
_entity.type
_entity.pdbx_description
1 polymer ?
#
loop_
_entity_poly.entity_id
_entity_poly.type
_entity_poly.pdbx_seq_one_letter_code
_entity_poly.pdbx_strand_id
1 'polypeptide(L)' 'MSDNTVEVQSPCIGVCSIDETTGFCHGCYRTIPEIKGWWDMHPSEQQSLLSVLETRQGETVSFD' A
#
# COMPACT_ATOMS: atom_id res chain seq x y z
N MET A 1 -17.88 -18.42 14.49
CA MET A 1 -17.93 -16.94 14.45
C MET A 1 -17.40 -16.55 13.09
N SER A 2 -18.28 -16.42 12.09
CA SER A 2 -17.88 -16.02 10.74
C SER A 2 -17.93 -14.51 10.71
N ASP A 3 -16.81 -13.88 10.99
CA ASP A 3 -16.67 -12.44 10.87
C ASP A 3 -16.65 -12.10 9.37
N ASN A 4 -17.78 -11.57 8.89
CA ASN A 4 -17.95 -11.10 7.53
C ASN A 4 -17.70 -9.58 7.51
N THR A 5 -16.55 -9.15 8.04
CA THR A 5 -16.01 -7.82 7.77
C THR A 5 -15.30 -7.86 6.42
N VAL A 6 -15.57 -6.86 5.57
CA VAL A 6 -14.87 -6.70 4.30
C VAL A 6 -13.45 -6.22 4.63
N GLU A 7 -12.55 -7.16 4.91
CA GLU A 7 -11.15 -6.89 5.19
C GLU A 7 -10.41 -6.60 3.88
N VAL A 8 -9.97 -5.35 3.69
CA VAL A 8 -9.13 -4.99 2.56
C VAL A 8 -7.75 -5.59 2.76
N GLN A 9 -7.32 -6.40 1.80
CA GLN A 9 -6.05 -7.10 1.87
C GLN A 9 -4.88 -6.12 1.77
N SER A 10 -3.90 -6.28 2.67
CA SER A 10 -2.69 -5.47 2.65
C SER A 10 -1.84 -5.78 1.41
N PRO A 11 -1.34 -4.77 0.68
CA PRO A 11 -0.48 -4.97 -0.49
C PRO A 11 0.97 -5.32 -0.11
N CYS A 12 1.24 -5.70 1.15
CA CYS A 12 2.58 -5.98 1.62
C CYS A 12 3.08 -7.34 1.11
N ILE A 13 4.22 -7.35 0.42
CA ILE A 13 4.88 -8.59 -0.03
C ILE A 13 5.96 -9.09 0.95
N GLY A 14 6.02 -8.54 2.17
CA GLY A 14 7.05 -8.87 3.16
C GLY A 14 8.40 -8.19 2.94
N VAL A 15 8.51 -7.30 1.94
CA VAL A 15 9.69 -6.45 1.73
C VAL A 15 9.44 -5.09 2.36
N CYS A 16 10.28 -4.72 3.32
CA CYS A 16 10.24 -3.41 3.98
C CYS A 16 11.55 -2.66 3.72
N SER A 17 11.71 -2.19 2.49
CA SER A 17 12.82 -1.34 2.08
C SER A 17 12.25 -0.06 1.49
N ILE A 18 12.63 1.09 2.04
CA ILE A 18 12.15 2.40 1.58
C ILE A 18 13.19 2.98 0.62
N ASP A 19 12.71 3.42 -0.54
CA ASP A 19 13.48 4.22 -1.47
C ASP A 19 13.68 5.62 -0.89
N GLU A 20 14.92 6.03 -0.65
CA GLU A 20 15.24 7.33 -0.06
C GLU A 20 14.97 8.51 -1.01
N THR A 21 14.88 8.24 -2.32
CA THR A 21 14.63 9.24 -3.37
C THR A 21 13.14 9.52 -3.49
N THR A 22 12.30 8.48 -3.51
CA THR A 22 10.85 8.62 -3.68
C THR A 22 10.08 8.62 -2.36
N GLY A 23 10.66 8.08 -1.29
CA GLY A 23 10.00 7.90 0.01
C GLY A 23 9.01 6.72 0.05
N PHE A 24 9.01 5.87 -0.97
CA PHE A 24 8.09 4.73 -1.09
C PHE A 24 8.76 3.40 -0.77
N CYS A 25 8.00 2.45 -0.26
CA CYS A 25 8.47 1.08 -0.08
C CYS A 25 8.65 0.39 -1.43
N HIS A 26 9.82 -0.19 -1.70
CA HIS A 26 10.10 -0.94 -2.93
C HIS A 26 9.16 -2.14 -3.17
N GLY A 27 8.55 -2.68 -2.10
CA GLY A 27 7.64 -3.81 -2.22
C GLY A 27 6.18 -3.41 -2.42
N CYS A 28 5.67 -2.51 -1.56
CA CYS A 28 4.24 -2.17 -1.53
C CYS A 28 3.93 -0.72 -1.89
N TYR A 29 4.94 0.08 -2.24
CA TYR A 29 4.85 1.48 -2.70
C TYR A 29 4.18 2.46 -1.71
N ARG A 30 3.95 1.99 -0.48
CA ARG A 30 3.48 2.80 0.63
C ARG A 30 4.63 3.56 1.26
N THR A 31 4.31 4.74 1.77
CA THR A 31 5.16 5.52 2.66
C THR A 31 5.14 4.95 4.08
N ILE A 32 6.12 5.32 4.91
CA ILE A 32 6.16 4.94 6.34
C ILE A 32 4.86 5.30 7.10
N PRO A 33 4.28 6.51 6.98
CA PRO A 33 3.03 6.83 7.69
C PRO A 33 1.85 5.97 7.22
N GLU A 34 1.74 5.68 5.92
CA GLU A 34 0.71 4.79 5.38
C GLU A 34 0.86 3.35 5.89
N ILE A 35 2.08 2.86 6.05
CA ILE A 35 2.36 1.54 6.62
C ILE A 35 1.94 1.49 8.10
N LYS A 36 2.29 2.53 8.88
CA LYS A 36 1.97 2.60 10.31
C LYS A 36 0.47 2.74 10.56
N GLY A 37 -0.23 3.52 9.74
CA GLY A 37 -1.66 3.79 9.91
C GLY A 37 -2.59 2.77 9.23
N TRP A 38 -2.08 1.79 8.49
CA TRP A 38 -2.91 0.87 7.69
C TRP A 38 -4.02 0.20 8.50
N TRP A 39 -3.70 -0.28 9.70
CA TRP A 39 -4.66 -0.99 10.56
C TRP A 39 -5.69 -0.06 11.21
N ASP A 40 -5.41 1.23 11.29
CA ASP A 40 -6.31 2.25 11.81
C ASP A 40 -7.20 2.87 10.71
N MET A 41 -6.88 2.65 9.42
CA MET A 41 -7.66 3.16 8.29
C MET A 41 -8.98 2.41 8.14
N HIS A 42 -10.03 3.15 7.76
CA HIS A 42 -11.31 2.54 7.38
C HIS A 42 -11.16 1.76 6.05
N PRO A 43 -11.94 0.68 5.80
CA PRO A 43 -11.87 -0.07 4.55
C PRO A 43 -11.97 0.78 3.27
N SER A 44 -12.77 1.85 3.29
CA SER A 44 -12.86 2.79 2.17
C SER A 44 -11.54 3.54 1.92
N GLU A 45 -10.84 3.93 2.97
CA GLU A 45 -9.54 4.61 2.88
C GLU A 45 -8.45 3.65 2.42
N GLN A 46 -8.45 2.42 2.93
CA GLN A 46 -7.56 1.35 2.47
C GLN A 46 -7.74 1.09 0.98
N GLN A 47 -9.00 1.02 0.50
CA GLN A 47 -9.30 0.83 -0.92
C GLN A 47 -8.82 2.00 -1.78
N SER A 48 -9.07 3.24 -1.34
CA SER A 48 -8.57 4.43 -2.04
C SER A 48 -7.04 4.46 -2.09
N LEU A 49 -6.38 4.10 -0.98
CA LEU A 49 -4.93 4.00 -0.94
C LEU A 49 -4.42 2.95 -1.93
N LEU A 50 -5.04 1.77 -2.00
CA LEU A 50 -4.67 0.75 -2.99
C LEU A 50 -4.71 1.27 -4.43
N SER A 51 -5.75 2.02 -4.82
CA SER A 51 -5.81 2.62 -6.17
C SER A 51 -4.70 3.64 -6.42
N VAL A 52 -4.32 4.41 -5.40
CA VAL A 52 -3.17 5.32 -5.47
C VAL A 52 -1.87 4.54 -5.63
N LEU A 53 -1.68 3.44 -4.89
CA LEU A 53 -0.49 2.60 -4.98
C LEU A 53 -0.35 1.94 -6.35
N GLU A 54 -1.44 1.53 -6.99
CA GLU A 54 -1.45 0.99 -8.35
C GLU A 54 -0.97 2.04 -9.37
N THR A 55 -1.38 3.30 -9.18
CA THR A 55 -0.89 4.43 -10.00
C THR A 55 0.60 4.66 -9.80
N ARG A 56 1.07 4.71 -8.54
CA ARG A 56 2.50 4.86 -8.20
C ARG A 56 3.34 3.73 -8.80
N GLN A 57 2.83 2.50 -8.76
CA GLN A 57 3.45 1.34 -9.39
C GLN A 57 3.55 1.54 -10.90
N GLY A 58 2.46 1.88 -11.58
CA GLY A 58 2.45 2.13 -13.02
C GLY A 58 3.46 3.18 -13.47
N GLU A 59 3.66 4.25 -12.69
CA GLU A 59 4.69 5.27 -12.96
C GLU A 59 6.12 4.73 -12.84
N THR A 60 6.36 3.80 -11.90
CA THR A 60 7.69 3.16 -11.72
C THR A 60 7.97 2.01 -12.69
N VAL A 61 6.94 1.33 -13.21
CA VAL A 61 7.08 0.21 -14.16
C VAL A 61 6.92 0.67 -15.62
N SER A 62 7.22 1.94 -15.92
CA SER A 62 7.49 2.35 -17.30
C SER A 62 8.82 1.72 -17.76
N PHE A 63 8.74 0.46 -18.18
CA PHE A 63 9.77 -0.23 -18.95
C PHE A 63 9.77 0.29 -20.40
N ASP A 64 10.92 0.80 -20.83
CA ASP A 64 11.42 0.66 -22.21
C ASP A 64 11.86 -0.80 -22.42
#